data_AF-A0A1I4UWL6-F1
#
_entry.id   AF-A0A1I4UWL6-F1
#
_cell.length_a   1.000
_cell.length_b   1.000
_cell.length_c   1.000
_cell.angle_alpha   90.00
_cell.angle_beta   90.00
_cell.angle_gamma   90.00
#
_symmetry.space_group_name_H-M   'P 1'
#
loop_
_entity.id
_entity.type
_entity.pdbx_description
1 polymer ?
#
loop_
_entity_poly.entity_id
_entity_poly.type
_entity_poly.pdbx_seq_one_letter_code
_entity_poly.pdbx_strand_id
1 'polypeptide(L)'
;MGSCGCVPCGAALSQALAFGTAQPEDSGTSSKELGRALKRRRKSGGTISSIQSKGPRAIQVNHMHSKTKAAAAALPLVLLLGAGAALLSGCTTTGMGGGDLVRSGKTSVPVLFSWTSKDGSIDGSMTATLPTATYQGRFFQITQTQSTTSLAPMWDGWAPGWTDWPYWGPPGGFDAMSFSTLYSGKVVANLRSPGGDSMRCRFHMIRPESGMQGGGAGECQLASGGTIQATF
;
A
#
# COMPACT_ATOMS: atom_id res chain seq x y z
N MET A 1 -6.27 -21.96 27.15
CA MET A 1 -5.64 -20.83 27.87
C MET A 1 -4.17 -20.83 27.48
N GLY A 2 -3.79 -20.00 26.51
CA GLY A 2 -2.42 -19.87 26.03
C GLY A 2 -2.14 -18.40 25.78
N SER A 3 -1.31 -17.82 26.63
CA SER A 3 -1.02 -16.38 26.68
C SER A 3 -0.05 -15.97 25.57
N CYS A 4 -0.44 -15.01 24.73
CA CYS A 4 0.52 -14.26 23.92
C CYS A 4 1.25 -13.27 24.83
N GLY A 5 2.54 -13.52 25.08
CA GLY A 5 3.40 -12.67 25.88
C GLY A 5 3.71 -11.35 25.18
N CYS A 6 3.29 -10.25 25.79
CA CYS A 6 3.85 -8.92 25.52
C CYS A 6 5.27 -8.89 26.11
N VAL A 7 6.28 -8.59 25.30
CA VAL A 7 7.64 -8.32 25.76
C VAL A 7 7.71 -6.87 26.26
N PRO A 8 8.24 -6.59 27.47
CA PRO A 8 8.37 -5.24 27.99
C PRO A 8 9.51 -4.47 27.31
N CYS A 9 9.22 -3.19 27.07
CA CYS A 9 10.14 -2.15 26.61
C CYS A 9 11.24 -1.94 27.67
N GLY A 10 12.49 -2.29 27.33
CA GLY A 10 13.68 -2.01 28.15
C GLY A 10 14.18 -0.58 27.92
N ALA A 11 14.31 0.16 29.02
CA ALA A 11 14.87 1.49 29.08
C ALA A 11 16.42 1.49 29.04
N ALA A 12 16.96 2.69 28.77
CA ALA A 12 18.37 3.13 28.80
C ALA A 12 19.15 2.90 27.49
N LEU A 13 19.95 3.84 26.98
CA LEU A 13 20.97 4.64 27.66
C LEU A 13 21.18 5.97 26.91
N SER A 14 21.46 7.03 27.66
CA SER A 14 22.03 8.27 27.15
C SER A 14 23.39 8.03 26.50
N GLN A 15 23.67 8.69 25.38
CA GLN A 15 25.01 9.14 25.02
C GLN A 15 24.91 10.39 24.15
N ALA A 16 25.41 11.50 24.70
CA ALA A 16 25.63 12.75 24.01
C ALA A 16 26.94 12.68 23.21
N LEU A 17 26.89 13.07 21.94
CA LEU A 17 28.07 13.50 21.20
C LEU A 17 27.72 14.77 20.42
N ALA A 18 28.35 15.86 20.83
CA ALA A 18 28.51 17.07 20.05
C ALA A 18 29.53 16.84 18.94
N PHE A 19 29.36 17.49 17.78
CA PHE A 19 30.36 18.16 16.94
C PHE A 19 29.83 18.27 15.50
N GLY A 20 29.97 19.46 14.90
CA GLY A 20 29.87 19.64 13.45
C GLY A 20 29.01 20.80 13.00
N THR A 21 29.44 22.03 13.27
CA THR A 21 29.00 23.21 12.52
C THR A 21 29.54 23.12 11.09
N ALA A 22 28.68 22.90 10.11
CA ALA A 22 29.01 23.04 8.69
C ALA A 22 28.09 24.09 8.06
N GLN A 23 28.72 25.00 7.32
CA GLN A 23 28.20 26.22 6.73
C GLN A 23 27.14 26.01 5.64
N PRO A 24 26.35 27.06 5.33
CA PRO A 24 25.43 27.08 4.21
C PRO A 24 26.19 27.28 2.88
N GLU A 25 26.05 26.34 1.96
CA GLU A 25 26.37 26.57 0.55
C GLU A 25 25.16 27.19 -0.15
N ASP A 26 25.45 28.36 -0.68
CA ASP A 26 24.61 29.24 -1.46
C ASP A 26 24.67 28.79 -2.92
N SER A 27 23.57 28.31 -3.49
CA SER A 27 23.47 28.08 -4.93
C SER A 27 22.06 28.37 -5.41
N GLY A 28 21.75 29.66 -5.52
CA GLY A 28 20.71 30.15 -6.40
C GLY A 28 21.11 29.96 -7.86
N THR A 29 20.37 29.15 -8.62
CA THR A 29 20.31 29.26 -10.08
C THR A 29 18.97 28.77 -10.61
N SER A 30 18.37 29.59 -11.47
CA SER A 30 17.46 29.19 -12.55
C SER A 30 15.99 28.89 -12.24
N SER A 31 15.31 29.85 -11.63
CA SER A 31 13.87 30.03 -11.80
C SER A 31 13.62 31.04 -12.94
N LYS A 32 13.68 30.61 -14.22
CA LYS A 32 13.25 31.47 -15.36
C LYS A 32 12.95 30.79 -16.71
N GLU A 33 13.11 29.48 -16.89
CA GLU A 33 12.98 28.86 -18.23
C GLU A 33 11.90 27.79 -18.46
N LEU A 34 10.94 27.58 -17.56
CA LEU A 34 9.78 26.69 -17.80
C LEU A 34 8.44 27.42 -18.01
N GLY A 35 8.48 28.63 -18.58
CA GLY A 35 7.30 29.48 -18.81
C GLY A 35 6.82 29.59 -20.25
N ARG A 36 7.43 28.92 -21.25
CA ARG A 36 7.16 29.24 -22.68
C ARG A 36 7.00 28.07 -23.65
N ALA A 37 6.82 26.84 -23.19
CA ALA A 37 6.45 25.73 -24.07
C ALA A 37 5.11 25.12 -23.60
N LEU A 38 4.21 24.86 -24.54
CA LEU A 38 2.87 24.25 -24.37
C LEU A 38 1.67 25.21 -24.23
N LYS A 39 1.76 26.43 -24.78
CA LYS A 39 0.59 27.26 -25.13
C LYS A 39 0.32 27.32 -26.64
N ARG A 40 0.38 26.19 -27.36
CA ARG A 40 -0.04 26.11 -28.78
C ARG A 40 -0.51 24.69 -29.17
N ARG A 41 -1.82 24.45 -29.12
CA ARG A 41 -2.63 23.52 -29.95
C ARG A 41 -4.07 23.59 -29.41
N ARG A 42 -4.78 24.71 -29.56
CA ARG A 42 -5.61 25.08 -30.73
C ARG A 42 -6.28 23.86 -31.40
N LYS A 43 -7.51 23.59 -30.93
CA LYS A 43 -8.73 23.57 -31.74
C LYS A 43 -8.70 22.65 -32.97
N SER A 44 -9.24 21.45 -32.82
CA SER A 44 -9.81 20.68 -33.93
C SER A 44 -11.09 20.01 -33.42
N GLY A 45 -12.23 20.58 -33.80
CA GLY A 45 -13.52 19.92 -33.71
C GLY A 45 -13.56 18.80 -34.75
N GLY A 46 -14.01 17.63 -34.32
CA GLY A 46 -14.21 16.46 -35.16
C GLY A 46 -15.45 15.71 -34.68
N THR A 47 -16.60 16.15 -35.16
CA THR A 47 -17.86 15.40 -35.14
C THR A 47 -17.73 14.24 -36.10
N ILE A 48 -17.63 12.98 -35.63
CA ILE A 48 -17.90 11.81 -36.47
C ILE A 48 -18.56 10.68 -35.66
N SER A 49 -19.82 10.45 -36.00
CA SER A 49 -20.63 9.23 -36.01
C SER A 49 -20.64 8.24 -34.83
N SER A 50 -21.80 8.27 -34.18
CA SER A 50 -22.53 7.10 -33.65
C SER A 50 -22.42 5.89 -34.59
N ILE A 51 -21.89 4.77 -34.06
CA ILE A 51 -22.07 3.44 -34.65
C ILE A 51 -23.02 2.67 -33.73
N GLN A 52 -24.26 2.66 -34.16
CA GLN A 52 -25.37 1.89 -33.62
C GLN A 52 -25.20 0.42 -34.07
N SER A 53 -24.65 -0.45 -33.22
CA SER A 53 -24.67 -1.90 -33.47
C SER A 53 -25.97 -2.51 -32.95
N LYS A 54 -26.92 -2.69 -33.86
CA LYS A 54 -28.07 -3.59 -33.75
C LYS A 54 -27.61 -4.99 -33.34
N GLY A 55 -28.32 -5.62 -32.38
CA GLY A 55 -28.33 -7.08 -32.24
C GLY A 55 -28.83 -7.77 -33.53
N PRO A 56 -28.76 -9.10 -33.64
CA PRO A 56 -29.74 -9.91 -32.93
C PRO A 56 -29.25 -11.32 -32.52
N ARG A 57 -30.19 -12.05 -31.91
CA ARG A 57 -30.37 -13.51 -31.86
C ARG A 57 -30.04 -14.16 -30.53
N ALA A 58 -31.13 -14.34 -29.79
CA ALA A 58 -31.37 -15.47 -28.92
C ALA A 58 -30.90 -16.78 -29.56
N ILE A 59 -30.07 -17.51 -28.83
CA ILE A 59 -29.90 -18.95 -28.99
C ILE A 59 -30.54 -19.57 -27.76
N GLN A 60 -31.78 -20.02 -27.93
CA GLN A 60 -32.39 -21.02 -27.08
C GLN A 60 -31.75 -22.37 -27.40
N VAL A 61 -31.20 -23.05 -26.38
CA VAL A 61 -31.04 -24.51 -26.44
C VAL A 61 -31.47 -25.09 -25.09
N ASN A 62 -32.69 -25.61 -25.12
CA ASN A 62 -33.20 -26.84 -24.51
C ASN A 62 -32.56 -27.34 -23.21
N HIS A 63 -33.34 -27.19 -22.14
CA HIS A 63 -33.92 -28.27 -21.34
C HIS A 63 -33.33 -29.68 -21.57
N MET A 64 -32.56 -30.17 -20.60
CA MET A 64 -32.42 -31.61 -20.31
C MET A 64 -32.85 -31.85 -18.88
N HIS A 65 -34.04 -32.42 -18.74
CA HIS A 65 -34.49 -33.12 -17.55
C HIS A 65 -33.56 -34.30 -17.27
N SER A 66 -32.93 -34.33 -16.10
CA SER A 66 -32.55 -35.60 -15.45
C SER A 66 -33.39 -35.75 -14.19
N LYS A 67 -34.58 -36.33 -14.36
CA LYS A 67 -35.35 -36.93 -13.27
C LYS A 67 -34.66 -38.25 -12.93
N THR A 68 -33.92 -38.30 -11.84
CA THR A 68 -33.61 -39.56 -11.14
C THR A 68 -34.48 -39.64 -9.90
N LYS A 69 -35.60 -40.38 -10.04
CA LYS A 69 -36.30 -40.97 -8.90
C LYS A 69 -35.53 -42.24 -8.53
N ALA A 70 -35.24 -42.44 -7.25
CA ALA A 70 -35.67 -43.62 -6.49
C ALA A 70 -35.01 -43.64 -5.11
N ALA A 71 -35.85 -44.05 -4.17
CA ALA A 71 -35.63 -44.22 -2.75
C ALA A 71 -34.41 -45.07 -2.37
N ALA A 72 -33.80 -44.73 -1.24
CA ALA A 72 -33.19 -45.71 -0.36
C ALA A 72 -33.40 -45.27 1.09
N ALA A 73 -33.62 -46.27 1.92
CA ALA A 73 -34.16 -46.22 3.26
C ALA A 73 -33.25 -45.57 4.31
N ALA A 74 -33.88 -45.25 5.43
CA ALA A 74 -33.30 -44.71 6.64
C ALA A 74 -32.13 -45.53 7.22
N LEU A 75 -31.15 -44.79 7.76
CA LEU A 75 -30.35 -45.18 8.93
C LEU A 75 -29.80 -43.89 9.57
N PRO A 76 -30.06 -43.60 10.86
CA PRO A 76 -29.47 -42.46 11.55
C PRO A 76 -28.08 -42.88 12.04
N LEU A 77 -27.03 -42.41 11.38
CA LEU A 77 -25.66 -42.58 11.85
C LEU A 77 -25.08 -41.19 12.19
N VAL A 78 -25.29 -40.81 13.44
CA VAL A 78 -24.52 -39.76 14.12
C VAL A 78 -23.08 -40.26 14.20
N LEU A 79 -22.19 -39.73 13.36
CA LEU A 79 -20.75 -39.88 13.50
C LEU A 79 -20.09 -38.53 13.22
N LEU A 80 -19.28 -38.12 14.19
CA LEU A 80 -18.58 -36.85 14.29
C LEU A 80 -17.79 -36.50 13.02
N LEU A 81 -18.18 -35.44 12.32
CA LEU A 81 -17.25 -34.61 11.53
C LEU A 81 -17.09 -33.26 12.25
N GLY A 82 -16.44 -33.33 13.42
CA GLY A 82 -15.87 -32.17 14.08
C GLY A 82 -14.40 -32.03 13.70
N ALA A 83 -13.95 -30.77 13.58
CA ALA A 83 -12.59 -30.30 13.41
C ALA A 83 -12.01 -30.33 11.97
N GLY A 84 -11.90 -29.13 11.40
CA GLY A 84 -11.17 -28.93 10.14
C GLY A 84 -11.32 -27.55 9.48
N ALA A 85 -12.09 -26.61 10.03
CA ALA A 85 -12.07 -25.23 9.55
C ALA A 85 -10.94 -24.48 10.29
N ALA A 86 -9.71 -24.65 9.80
CA ALA A 86 -8.62 -23.74 10.17
C ALA A 86 -9.00 -22.34 9.68
N LEU A 87 -9.43 -21.48 10.61
CA LEU A 87 -9.58 -20.06 10.35
C LEU A 87 -8.20 -19.54 9.97
N LEU A 88 -7.98 -19.28 8.69
CA LEU A 88 -6.89 -18.43 8.20
C LEU A 88 -7.16 -17.01 8.69
N SER A 89 -6.96 -16.77 9.99
CA SER A 89 -6.92 -15.44 10.55
C SER A 89 -5.61 -14.80 10.12
N GLY A 90 -5.60 -14.16 8.95
CA GLY A 90 -4.50 -13.29 8.55
C GLY A 90 -4.24 -12.27 9.65
N CYS A 91 -2.97 -12.02 9.97
CA CYS A 91 -2.60 -11.11 11.04
C CYS A 91 -2.95 -9.69 10.60
N THR A 92 -4.13 -9.21 10.98
CA THR A 92 -4.49 -7.81 10.74
C THR A 92 -3.65 -6.94 11.66
N THR A 93 -2.81 -6.10 11.07
CA THR A 93 -1.96 -5.16 11.78
C THR A 93 -2.66 -3.81 11.82
N THR A 94 -2.69 -3.18 12.99
CA THR A 94 -3.23 -1.84 13.15
C THR A 94 -2.20 -0.96 13.85
N GLY A 95 -2.31 0.35 13.63
CA GLY A 95 -1.46 1.32 14.30
C GLY A 95 -2.11 2.69 14.38
N MET A 96 -1.46 3.57 15.13
CA MET A 96 -1.87 4.95 15.32
C MET A 96 -0.71 5.89 15.02
N GLY A 97 -1.03 7.11 14.64
CA GLY A 97 -0.07 8.19 14.44
C GLY A 97 -0.69 9.52 14.81
N GLY A 98 0.15 10.54 14.90
CA GLY A 98 -0.27 11.89 15.31
C GLY A 98 0.33 12.95 14.40
N GLY A 99 -0.35 14.09 14.34
CA GLY A 99 0.15 15.26 13.65
C GLY A 99 -0.61 16.52 14.01
N ASP A 100 -0.17 17.63 13.44
CA ASP A 100 -0.69 18.96 13.71
C ASP A 100 -1.09 19.65 12.40
N LEU A 101 -2.37 20.01 12.28
CA LEU A 101 -2.88 20.80 11.16
C LEU A 101 -2.48 22.26 11.33
N VAL A 102 -1.63 22.73 10.41
CA VAL A 102 -1.22 24.12 10.33
C VAL A 102 -1.93 24.79 9.16
N ARG A 103 -2.56 25.94 9.44
CA ARG A 103 -3.17 26.83 8.45
C ARG A 103 -2.77 28.26 8.73
N SER A 104 -2.43 29.02 7.68
CA SER A 104 -1.98 30.40 7.81
C SER A 104 -2.94 31.23 8.68
N GLY A 105 -2.40 31.88 9.71
CA GLY A 105 -3.15 32.73 10.64
C GLY A 105 -4.09 32.01 11.60
N LYS A 106 -4.01 30.67 11.72
CA LYS A 106 -4.82 29.89 12.68
C LYS A 106 -3.93 29.08 13.63
N THR A 107 -4.45 28.82 14.83
CA THR A 107 -3.81 27.93 15.80
C THR A 107 -3.67 26.51 15.23
N SER A 108 -2.58 25.83 15.59
CA SER A 108 -2.39 24.42 15.27
C SER A 108 -3.49 23.57 15.88
N VAL A 109 -3.97 22.57 15.13
CA VAL A 109 -5.04 21.67 15.56
C VAL A 109 -4.55 20.23 15.49
N PRO A 110 -4.64 19.44 16.58
CA PRO A 110 -4.17 18.07 16.57
C PRO A 110 -5.02 17.20 15.64
N VAL A 111 -4.35 16.25 14.98
CA VAL A 111 -4.93 15.27 14.07
C VAL A 111 -4.47 13.88 14.50
N LEU A 112 -5.43 13.00 14.73
CA LEU A 112 -5.17 11.60 15.04
C LEU A 112 -5.27 10.77 13.75
N PHE A 113 -4.28 9.92 13.51
CA PHE A 113 -4.33 8.94 12.45
C PHE A 113 -4.48 7.54 13.02
N SER A 114 -5.33 6.73 12.41
CA SER A 114 -5.37 5.29 12.64
C SER A 114 -5.35 4.56 11.31
N TRP A 115 -4.73 3.39 11.28
CA TRP A 115 -4.62 2.61 10.07
C TRP A 115 -4.73 1.12 10.37
N THR A 116 -5.13 0.38 9.35
CA THR A 116 -5.28 -1.08 9.37
C THR A 116 -4.72 -1.65 8.07
N SER A 117 -3.83 -2.63 8.16
CA SER A 117 -3.36 -3.44 7.04
C SER A 117 -3.53 -4.93 7.34
N LYS A 118 -3.63 -5.74 6.29
CA LYS A 118 -3.56 -7.21 6.44
C LYS A 118 -2.10 -7.63 6.33
N ASP A 119 -1.65 -8.54 7.17
CA ASP A 119 -0.34 -9.19 7.09
C ASP A 119 0.85 -8.20 7.06
N GLY A 120 0.75 -7.05 7.76
CA GLY A 120 1.80 -6.02 7.78
C GLY A 120 2.03 -5.31 6.43
N SER A 121 1.04 -5.40 5.52
CA SER A 121 1.20 -5.15 4.08
C SER A 121 1.54 -3.73 3.61
N ILE A 122 1.88 -3.72 2.33
CA ILE A 122 2.03 -2.64 1.33
C ILE A 122 0.77 -1.76 1.20
N ASP A 123 -0.40 -2.21 1.64
CA ASP A 123 -1.64 -1.46 1.52
C ASP A 123 -2.61 -1.69 2.68
N GLY A 124 -3.58 -0.78 2.80
CA GLY A 124 -4.57 -0.87 3.86
C GLY A 124 -5.57 0.28 3.84
N SER A 125 -6.30 0.43 4.94
CA SER A 125 -7.19 1.57 5.20
C SER A 125 -6.55 2.51 6.20
N MET A 126 -6.83 3.80 6.04
CA MET A 126 -6.38 4.86 6.95
C MET A 126 -7.54 5.81 7.24
N THR A 127 -7.59 6.26 8.49
CA THR A 127 -8.50 7.28 8.98
C THR A 127 -7.70 8.41 9.59
N ALA A 128 -8.03 9.65 9.23
CA ALA A 128 -7.52 10.86 9.86
C ALA A 128 -8.69 11.59 10.53
N THR A 129 -8.60 11.80 11.84
CA THR A 129 -9.63 12.42 12.66
C THR A 129 -9.16 13.80 13.09
N LEU A 130 -9.85 14.83 12.59
CA LEU A 130 -9.71 16.22 13.00
C LEU A 130 -10.89 16.57 13.91
N PRO A 131 -10.82 17.64 14.72
CA PRO A 131 -11.93 18.04 15.59
C PRO A 131 -13.24 18.34 14.85
N THR A 132 -13.16 18.74 13.58
CA THR A 132 -14.33 19.15 12.79
C THR A 132 -14.71 18.15 11.69
N ALA A 133 -13.87 17.17 11.40
CA ALA A 133 -14.07 16.26 10.26
C ALA A 133 -13.24 14.99 10.38
N THR A 134 -13.75 13.91 9.78
CA THR A 134 -13.03 12.64 9.64
C THR A 134 -12.81 12.34 8.17
N TYR A 135 -11.60 11.92 7.81
CA TYR A 135 -11.22 11.52 6.46
C TYR A 135 -10.83 10.05 6.45
N GLN A 136 -11.34 9.30 5.48
CA GLN A 136 -11.12 7.87 5.39
C GLN A 136 -10.78 7.48 3.96
N GLY A 137 -9.92 6.48 3.81
CA GLY A 137 -9.53 6.00 2.49
C GLY A 137 -8.49 4.89 2.55
N ARG A 138 -7.87 4.65 1.41
CA ARG A 138 -6.82 3.63 1.27
C ARG A 138 -5.45 4.30 1.26
N PHE A 139 -4.47 3.57 1.78
CA PHE A 139 -3.06 3.90 1.59
C PHE A 139 -2.37 2.75 0.84
N PHE A 140 -1.28 3.10 0.15
CA PHE A 140 -0.45 2.18 -0.60
C PHE A 140 1.01 2.60 -0.49
N GLN A 141 1.88 1.65 -0.23
CA GLN A 141 3.32 1.79 -0.32
C GLN A 141 3.75 1.50 -1.76
N ILE A 142 4.57 2.40 -2.29
CA ILE A 142 5.11 2.27 -3.63
C ILE A 142 6.22 1.21 -3.58
N THR A 143 6.05 0.15 -4.33
CA THR A 143 7.06 -0.91 -4.51
C THR A 143 7.57 -0.93 -5.94
N GLN A 144 8.76 -1.49 -6.12
CA GLN A 144 9.32 -1.86 -7.41
C GLN A 144 9.52 -3.37 -7.40
N THR A 145 8.97 -4.06 -8.38
CA THR A 145 9.19 -5.49 -8.56
C THR A 145 10.30 -5.68 -9.59
N GLN A 146 11.41 -6.31 -9.20
CA GLN A 146 12.43 -6.72 -10.15
C GLN A 146 12.08 -8.11 -10.69
N SER A 147 11.86 -8.21 -12.00
CA SER A 147 11.57 -9.49 -12.64
C SER A 147 12.85 -10.22 -13.05
N THR A 148 12.82 -11.55 -13.02
CA THR A 148 13.79 -12.43 -13.69
C THR A 148 14.16 -11.91 -15.07
N THR A 149 13.17 -11.57 -15.89
CA THR A 149 13.38 -11.12 -17.27
C THR A 149 14.22 -9.85 -17.37
N SER A 150 14.09 -8.91 -16.43
CA SER A 150 14.87 -7.66 -16.45
C SER A 150 16.33 -7.88 -16.11
N LEU A 151 16.61 -8.94 -15.36
CA LEU A 151 17.95 -9.33 -14.94
C LEU A 151 18.56 -10.39 -15.87
N ALA A 152 17.79 -10.88 -16.86
CA ALA A 152 18.20 -11.86 -17.86
C ALA A 152 19.57 -11.59 -18.50
N PRO A 153 19.90 -10.34 -18.92
CA PRO A 153 21.19 -10.05 -19.52
C PRO A 153 22.39 -10.25 -18.59
N MET A 154 22.19 -10.27 -17.27
CA MET A 154 23.28 -10.45 -16.30
C MET A 154 23.74 -11.90 -16.19
N TRP A 155 22.93 -12.85 -16.67
CA TRP A 155 23.31 -14.27 -16.76
C TRP A 155 23.77 -14.66 -18.17
N ASP A 156 24.01 -13.69 -19.07
CA ASP A 156 24.58 -14.03 -20.36
C ASP A 156 25.99 -14.62 -20.17
N GLY A 157 26.17 -15.87 -20.59
CA GLY A 157 27.39 -16.64 -20.35
C GLY A 157 27.51 -17.31 -18.97
N TRP A 158 26.49 -17.22 -18.11
CA TRP A 158 26.48 -17.84 -16.76
C TRP A 158 25.21 -18.67 -16.54
N ALA A 159 25.26 -19.65 -15.62
CA ALA A 159 24.05 -20.34 -15.19
C ALA A 159 23.15 -19.36 -14.40
N PRO A 160 21.81 -19.34 -14.63
CA PRO A 160 20.92 -18.50 -13.84
C PRO A 160 21.00 -18.80 -12.34
N GLY A 161 21.14 -17.75 -11.53
CA GLY A 161 21.30 -17.84 -10.07
C GLY A 161 22.72 -17.59 -9.60
N TRP A 162 22.93 -17.68 -8.29
CA TRP A 162 24.23 -17.45 -7.62
C TRP A 162 24.69 -18.72 -6.87
N THR A 163 24.45 -19.89 -7.47
CA THR A 163 24.66 -21.20 -6.84
C THR A 163 26.13 -21.57 -6.70
N ASP A 164 27.00 -20.90 -7.43
CA ASP A 164 28.46 -21.02 -7.43
C ASP A 164 29.14 -20.11 -6.40
N TRP A 165 28.39 -19.22 -5.73
CA TRP A 165 28.91 -18.32 -4.69
C TRP A 165 28.62 -18.88 -3.29
N PRO A 166 29.63 -19.40 -2.55
CA PRO A 166 29.43 -20.16 -1.30
C PRO A 166 28.77 -19.36 -0.16
N TYR A 167 28.83 -18.02 -0.21
CA TYR A 167 28.22 -17.15 0.79
C TYR A 167 26.74 -16.86 0.54
N TRP A 168 26.23 -17.11 -0.68
CA TRP A 168 24.87 -16.72 -1.09
C TRP A 168 23.86 -17.88 -1.07
N GLY A 169 24.25 -19.12 -0.75
CA GLY A 169 23.33 -20.22 -0.43
C GLY A 169 23.90 -21.65 -0.61
N PRO A 170 23.24 -22.68 -0.05
CA PRO A 170 23.64 -24.09 -0.21
C PRO A 170 23.41 -24.63 -1.63
N PRO A 171 24.04 -25.76 -2.03
CA PRO A 171 23.83 -26.39 -3.34
C PRO A 171 22.37 -26.85 -3.49
N GLY A 172 21.69 -26.37 -4.55
CA GLY A 172 20.23 -26.34 -4.65
C GLY A 172 19.63 -24.94 -4.41
N GLY A 173 20.49 -23.91 -4.42
CA GLY A 173 20.24 -22.53 -4.03
C GLY A 173 18.98 -21.91 -4.62
N PHE A 174 18.47 -20.93 -3.85
CA PHE A 174 17.29 -20.12 -4.12
C PHE A 174 17.00 -19.99 -5.62
N ASP A 175 15.73 -20.13 -6.02
CA ASP A 175 15.26 -19.75 -7.36
C ASP A 175 15.39 -18.22 -7.50
N ALA A 176 16.63 -17.71 -7.54
CA ALA A 176 17.04 -16.46 -6.88
C ALA A 176 16.40 -15.17 -7.38
N MET A 177 15.46 -15.25 -8.31
CA MET A 177 14.92 -14.13 -9.05
C MET A 177 13.39 -14.13 -9.12
N SER A 178 12.69 -15.00 -8.38
CA SER A 178 11.23 -14.93 -8.25
C SER A 178 10.83 -13.66 -7.49
N PHE A 179 10.79 -12.54 -8.22
CA PHE A 179 10.21 -11.25 -7.83
C PHE A 179 10.68 -10.70 -6.48
N SER A 180 11.93 -10.23 -6.40
CA SER A 180 12.36 -9.41 -5.26
C SER A 180 11.56 -8.10 -5.25
N THR A 181 10.75 -7.92 -4.21
CA THR A 181 10.01 -6.67 -4.00
C THR A 181 10.94 -5.66 -3.33
N LEU A 182 11.33 -4.62 -4.07
CA LEU A 182 12.01 -3.46 -3.51
C LEU A 182 10.98 -2.46 -2.99
N TYR A 183 10.99 -2.23 -1.68
CA TYR A 183 10.15 -1.23 -1.05
C TYR A 183 10.79 0.15 -1.20
N SER A 184 10.12 1.09 -1.85
CA SER A 184 10.68 2.44 -2.03
C SER A 184 10.69 3.29 -0.75
N GLY A 185 10.07 2.80 0.33
CA GLY A 185 9.81 3.56 1.56
C GLY A 185 8.74 4.64 1.42
N LYS A 186 8.20 4.89 0.23
CA LYS A 186 7.20 5.93 0.00
C LYS A 186 5.80 5.36 0.12
N VAL A 187 4.97 5.95 0.98
CA VAL A 187 3.54 5.61 1.11
C VAL A 187 2.71 6.80 0.67
N VAL A 188 1.65 6.54 -0.07
CA VAL A 188 0.66 7.54 -0.44
C VAL A 188 -0.71 7.13 0.06
N ALA A 189 -1.51 8.10 0.47
CA ALA A 189 -2.90 7.86 0.85
C ALA A 189 -3.80 8.92 0.23
N ASN A 190 -5.02 8.54 -0.12
CA ASN A 190 -6.04 9.46 -0.59
C ASN A 190 -7.32 9.19 0.20
N LEU A 191 -7.69 10.16 1.04
CA LEU A 191 -8.75 10.07 2.02
C LEU A 191 -9.87 11.06 1.68
N ARG A 192 -11.10 10.70 1.99
CA ARG A 192 -12.28 11.54 1.75
C ARG A 192 -13.09 11.69 3.02
N SER A 193 -13.68 12.88 3.20
CA SER A 193 -14.67 13.09 4.25
C SER A 193 -16.07 12.74 3.73
N PRO A 194 -17.04 12.43 4.62
CA PRO A 194 -18.45 12.27 4.23
C PRO A 194 -19.03 13.52 3.53
N GLY A 195 -18.50 14.70 3.82
CA GLY A 195 -18.90 15.98 3.20
C GLY A 195 -18.33 16.21 1.80
N GLY A 196 -17.52 15.28 1.26
CA GLY A 196 -16.94 15.39 -0.08
C GLY A 196 -15.57 16.06 -0.15
N ASP A 197 -15.02 16.55 0.96
CA ASP A 197 -13.65 17.05 1.02
C ASP A 197 -12.64 15.92 0.84
N SER A 198 -11.46 16.26 0.33
CA SER A 198 -10.37 15.31 0.11
C SER A 198 -9.13 15.68 0.89
N MET A 199 -8.37 14.66 1.31
CA MET A 199 -7.06 14.77 1.91
C MET A 199 -6.12 13.81 1.20
N ARG A 200 -4.94 14.29 0.79
CA ARG A 200 -3.89 13.44 0.24
C ARG A 200 -2.70 13.42 1.17
N CYS A 201 -2.07 12.28 1.33
CA CYS A 201 -0.89 12.12 2.16
C CYS A 201 0.27 11.50 1.39
N ARG A 202 1.48 11.91 1.77
CA ARG A 202 2.74 11.27 1.38
C ARG A 202 3.56 11.02 2.64
N PHE A 203 4.03 9.79 2.83
CA PHE A 203 4.85 9.41 3.97
C PHE A 203 6.13 8.73 3.49
N HIS A 204 7.15 8.81 4.34
CA HIS A 204 8.41 8.11 4.19
C HIS A 204 8.61 7.19 5.39
N MET A 205 8.72 5.89 5.12
CA MET A 205 8.85 4.84 6.15
C MET A 205 10.30 4.72 6.60
N ILE A 206 10.51 4.54 7.90
CA ILE A 206 11.84 4.25 8.48
C ILE A 206 12.25 2.80 8.17
N ARG A 207 11.27 1.87 8.24
CA ARG A 207 11.43 0.45 7.94
C ARG A 207 10.44 0.01 6.86
N PRO A 208 10.75 0.27 5.57
CA PRO A 208 9.84 0.03 4.45
C PRO A 208 9.32 -1.41 4.36
N GLU A 209 10.14 -2.41 4.70
CA GLU A 209 9.78 -3.84 4.69
C GLU A 209 8.71 -4.19 5.72
N SER A 210 8.60 -3.38 6.77
CA SER A 210 7.57 -3.52 7.79
C SER A 210 6.30 -2.74 7.43
N GLY A 211 6.27 -1.94 6.37
CA GLY A 211 5.14 -1.08 6.03
C GLY A 211 4.87 0.00 7.09
N MET A 212 3.59 0.32 7.33
CA MET A 212 3.20 1.40 8.25
C MET A 212 3.58 1.14 9.73
N GLN A 213 3.64 -0.11 10.19
CA GLN A 213 4.14 -0.47 11.54
C GLN A 213 5.66 -0.24 11.67
N GLY A 214 6.36 -0.08 10.55
CA GLY A 214 7.78 0.26 10.51
C GLY A 214 8.09 1.64 11.06
N GLY A 215 7.06 2.47 11.26
CA GLY A 215 7.16 3.87 11.63
C GLY A 215 7.53 4.75 10.43
N GLY A 216 7.36 6.05 10.60
CA GLY A 216 7.68 7.01 9.55
C GLY A 216 7.11 8.39 9.77
N ALA A 217 7.38 9.28 8.82
CA ALA A 217 6.91 10.64 8.86
C ALA A 217 6.51 11.14 7.48
N GLY A 218 5.66 12.14 7.43
CA GLY A 218 5.34 12.81 6.18
C GLY A 218 4.28 13.88 6.32
N GLU A 219 3.65 14.17 5.19
CA GLU A 219 2.80 15.33 5.04
C GLU A 219 1.44 14.94 4.44
N CYS A 220 0.37 15.45 5.05
CA CYS A 220 -0.97 15.43 4.48
C CYS A 220 -1.43 16.84 4.11
N GLN A 221 -2.13 16.96 2.99
CA GLN A 221 -2.69 18.21 2.49
C GLN A 221 -4.19 18.09 2.36
N LEU A 222 -4.92 19.05 2.91
CA LEU A 222 -6.37 19.15 2.74
C LEU A 222 -6.68 19.90 1.44
N ALA A 223 -7.71 19.46 0.71
CA ALA A 223 -8.22 20.19 -0.45
C ALA A 223 -8.73 21.60 -0.09
N SER A 224 -9.26 21.76 1.13
CA SER A 224 -9.68 23.05 1.71
C SER A 224 -8.50 23.92 2.21
N GLY A 225 -7.27 23.43 2.06
CA GLY A 225 -6.05 24.12 2.45
C GLY A 225 -5.62 23.82 3.89
N GLY A 226 -4.33 23.98 4.11
CA GLY A 226 -3.64 23.57 5.34
C GLY A 226 -2.86 22.27 5.14
N THR A 227 -1.85 22.09 5.97
CA THR A 227 -0.88 21.00 5.88
C THR A 227 -0.75 20.37 7.26
N ILE A 228 -0.66 19.04 7.30
CA ILE A 228 -0.44 18.26 8.52
C ILE A 228 0.90 17.57 8.40
N GLN A 229 1.78 17.75 9.38
CA GLN A 229 2.97 16.91 9.55
C GLN A 229 2.58 15.72 10.40
N ALA A 230 2.63 14.52 9.84
CA ALA A 230 2.17 13.29 10.49
C ALA A 230 3.36 12.37 10.80
N THR A 231 3.28 11.66 11.92
CA THR A 231 4.28 10.71 12.41
C THR A 231 3.62 9.43 12.94
N PHE A 232 4.30 8.29 12.77
CA PHE A 232 3.84 6.95 13.10
C PHE A 232 4.97 6.14 13.75
#